data_AF-A0A968FY68-F1
#
_entry.id   AF-A0A968FY68-F1
#
_cell.length_a   1.000
_cell.length_b   1.000
_cell.length_c   1.000
_cell.angle_alpha   90.00
_cell.angle_beta   90.00
_cell.angle_gamma   90.00
#
_symmetry.space_group_name_H-M   'P 1'
#
loop_
_entity.id
_entity.type
_entity.pdbx_description
1 polymer ?
#
loop_
_entity_poly.entity_id
_entity_poly.type
_entity_poly.pdbx_seq_one_letter_code
_entity_poly.pdbx_strand_id
1 'polypeptide(L)' 'DLVLMDCEMPVMNGFEATRAFRQQELKLQKSRKPVIALTAHVLREERQRARDTGMDEV' A
#
# COMPACT_ATOMS: atom_id res chain seq x y z
N ASP A 1 10.85 -1.92 11.03
CA ASP A 1 10.49 -2.44 9.69
C ASP A 1 9.52 -1.49 9.01
N LEU A 2 9.83 -1.11 7.78
CA LEU A 2 9.00 -0.27 6.92
C LEU A 2 8.91 -0.95 5.55
N VAL A 3 7.74 -0.90 4.92
CA VAL A 3 7.54 -1.38 3.55
C VAL A 3 7.32 -0.18 2.65
N LEU A 4 8.18 -0.03 1.65
CA LEU A 4 7.97 0.92 0.55
C LEU A 4 7.27 0.17 -0.58
N MET A 5 6.14 0.70 -1.04
CA MET A 5 5.31 0.08 -2.09
C MET A 5 5.23 1.01 -3.28
N ASP A 6 5.71 0.58 -4.44
CA ASP A 6 5.55 1.35 -5.67
C ASP A 6 4.09 1.28 -6.15
N CYS A 7 3.46 2.44 -6.37
CA CYS A 7 2.09 2.52 -6.89
C CYS A 7 2.03 2.25 -8.40
N GLU A 8 3.07 2.60 -9.16
CA GLU A 8 3.10 2.49 -10.62
C GLU A 8 3.95 1.31 -11.07
N MET A 9 3.45 0.09 -10.90
CA MET A 9 4.07 -1.09 -11.52
C MET A 9 3.33 -1.52 -12.80
N PRO A 10 4.05 -2.01 -13.83
CA PRO A 10 3.46 -2.37 -15.12
C PRO A 10 2.58 -3.63 -15.09
N VAL A 11 2.64 -4.44 -14.04
CA VAL A 11 1.96 -5.76 -13.99
C VAL A 11 0.88 -5.83 -12.89
N MET A 12 1.09 -5.19 -11.74
CA MET A 12 0.15 -5.22 -10.61
C MET A 12 0.15 -3.86 -9.91
N ASN A 13 -1.03 -3.29 -9.68
CA ASN A 13 -1.12 -1.99 -9.03
C ASN A 13 -0.67 -2.09 -7.55
N GLY A 14 0.15 -1.15 -7.07
CA GLY A 14 0.61 -1.10 -5.67
C GLY A 14 -0.51 -1.08 -4.64
N PHE A 15 -1.70 -0.58 -5.02
CA PHE A 15 -2.91 -0.64 -4.18
C PHE A 15 -3.40 -2.08 -3.96
N GLU A 16 -3.41 -2.91 -5.02
CA GLU A 16 -3.81 -4.32 -4.93
C GLU A 16 -2.77 -5.14 -4.15
N ALA A 17 -1.49 -4.87 -4.41
CA ALA A 17 -0.39 -5.47 -3.66
C ALA A 17 -0.51 -5.16 -2.16
N THR A 18 -0.83 -3.91 -1.80
CA THR A 18 -1.05 -3.53 -0.39
C THR A 18 -2.25 -4.25 0.20
N ARG A 19 -3.37 -4.33 -0.52
CA ARG A 19 -4.56 -5.05 -0.05
C ARG A 19 -4.24 -6.53 0.21
N ALA A 20 -3.52 -7.19 -0.70
CA ALA A 20 -3.09 -8.57 -0.53
C ALA A 20 -2.12 -8.73 0.65
N PHE A 21 -1.18 -7.78 0.82
CA PHE A 21 -0.26 -7.75 1.95
C PHE A 21 -1.02 -7.63 3.28
N ARG A 22 -1.99 -6.71 3.39
CA ARG A 22 -2.84 -6.55 4.59
C ARG A 22 -3.64 -7.82 4.90
N GLN A 23 -4.18 -8.49 3.89
CA GLN A 23 -4.89 -9.76 4.08
C GLN A 23 -3.94 -10.86 4.58
N GLN A 24 -2.71 -10.92 4.07
CA GLN A 24 -1.70 -11.85 4.57
C GLN A 24 -1.27 -11.53 6.00
N GLU A 25 -1.06 -10.26 6.35
CA GLU A 25 -0.75 -9.86 7.72
C GLU A 25 -1.84 -10.33 8.69
N LEU A 26 -3.11 -10.15 8.31
CA LEU A 26 -4.24 -10.59 9.10
C LEU A 26 -4.29 -12.12 9.25
N LYS A 27 -4.08 -12.86 8.14
CA LYS A 27 -4.05 -14.33 8.13
C LYS A 27 -2.90 -14.90 8.97
N LEU A 28 -1.76 -14.23 8.97
CA LEU A 28 -0.56 -14.64 9.70
C LEU A 28 -0.51 -14.08 11.13
N GLN A 29 -1.54 -13.34 11.57
CA GLN A 29 -1.57 -12.60 12.83
C GLN A 29 -0.29 -11.77 13.09
N LYS A 30 0.28 -11.21 12.02
CA LYS A 30 1.47 -10.36 12.12
C LYS A 30 1.08 -8.95 12.50
N SER A 31 1.93 -8.29 13.27
CA SER A 31 1.81 -6.87 13.57
C SER A 31 1.81 -6.07 12.27
N ARG A 32 0.89 -5.11 12.18
CA ARG A 32 0.74 -4.21 11.03
C ARG A 32 2.04 -3.48 10.78
N LYS A 33 2.69 -3.74 9.65
CA LYS A 33 3.87 -2.97 9.22
C LYS A 33 3.42 -1.69 8.51
N PRO A 34 4.09 -0.55 8.75
CA PRO A 34 3.81 0.66 7.99
C PRO A 34 4.12 0.42 6.51
N VAL A 35 3.14 0.71 5.65
CA VAL A 35 3.29 0.67 4.19
C VAL A 35 3.22 2.10 3.67
N ILE A 36 4.33 2.57 3.12
CA ILE A 36 4.44 3.89 2.51
C ILE A 36 4.44 3.70 0.99
N ALA A 37 3.50 4.33 0.32
CA ALA A 37 3.45 4.38 -1.12
C ALA A 37 4.58 5.26 -1.67
N LEU A 38 5.29 4.74 -2.67
CA LEU A 38 6.26 5.46 -3.46
C LEU A 38 5.60 5.74 -4.81
N THR A 39 5.32 7.00 -5.09
CA THR A 39 4.78 7.44 -6.39
C THR A 39 5.41 8.76 -6.80
N ALA A 40 5.63 8.95 -8.10
CA ALA A 40 6.14 10.20 -8.65
C ALA A 40 5.07 11.31 -8.72
N HIS A 41 3.79 10.95 -8.66
CA HIS A 41 2.65 11.87 -8.70
C HIS A 41 1.64 11.54 -7.60
N VAL A 42 1.75 12.21 -6.44
CA VAL A 42 0.71 12.13 -5.40
C VAL A 42 -0.42 13.11 -5.76
N LEU A 43 -1.34 12.68 -6.63
CA LEU A 43 -2.62 13.36 -6.80
C LEU A 43 -3.46 13.17 -5.51
N ARG A 44 -4.27 14.16 -5.12
CA ARG A 44 -5.13 14.02 -3.91
C ARG A 44 -6.01 12.76 -3.94
N GLU A 45 -6.46 12.36 -5.13
CA GLU A 45 -7.26 11.15 -5.36
C GLU A 45 -6.46 9.87 -5.11
N GLU A 46 -5.20 9.81 -5.53
CA GLU A 46 -4.26 8.73 -5.21
C GLU A 46 -4.14 8.58 -3.69
N ARG A 47 -4.02 9.72 -2.99
CA ARG A 47 -3.86 9.75 -1.53
C ARG A 47 -5.08 9.21 -0.78
N GLN A 48 -6.27 9.42 -1.34
CA GLN A 48 -7.50 8.86 -0.79
C GLN A 48 -7.57 7.35 -1.06
N ARG A 49 -7.31 6.92 -2.31
CA ARG A 49 -7.26 5.50 -2.68
C ARG A 49 -6.23 4.69 -1.90
N ALA A 50 -5.06 5.27 -1.63
CA ALA A 50 -4.03 4.68 -0.79
C ALA A 50 -4.55 4.41 0.63
N ARG A 51 -5.19 5.41 1.26
CA ARG A 51 -5.80 5.24 2.58
C ARG A 51 -6.90 4.20 2.60
N ASP A 52 -7.77 4.20 1.59
CA ASP A 52 -8.88 3.26 1.48
C ASP A 52 -8.41 1.80 1.27
N THR A 53 -7.22 1.61 0.69
CA THR A 53 -6.60 0.29 0.50
C THR A 53 -5.77 -0.18 1.70
N GLY A 54 -5.55 0.70 2.68
CA GLY A 54 -4.82 0.40 3.90
C GLY A 54 -3.33 0.77 3.84
N MET A 55 -2.90 1.63 2.92
CA MET A 55 -1.60 2.30 3.01
C MET A 55 -1.63 3.36 4.11
N ASP A 56 -0.54 3.46 4.87
CA ASP A 56 -0.45 4.39 6.00
C ASP A 56 0.02 5.79 5.56
N GLU A 57 0.84 5.86 4.50
CA GLU A 57 1.34 7.11 3.94
C GLU A 57 1.58 7.02 2.43
N VAL A 58 1.60 8.19 1.77
CA VAL A 58 1.79 8.44 0.33
C VAL A 58 2.56 9.74 0.21
#